data_AF-A0A3N5P2X6-F1
#
_entry.id   AF-A0A3N5P2X6-F1
#
_cell.length_a   1.000
_cell.length_b   1.000
_cell.length_c   1.000
_cell.angle_alpha   90.00
_cell.angle_beta   90.00
_cell.angle_gamma   90.00
#
_symmetry.space_group_name_H-M   'P 1'
#
loop_
_entity.id
_entity.type
_entity.pdbx_description
1 polymer ?
#
loop_
_entity_poly.entity_id
_entity_poly.type
_entity_poly.pdbx_seq_one_letter_code
_entity_poly.pdbx_strand_id
1 'polypeptide(L)'
;MRVGKVIVAAGLVWALSLGLVVRAENDGRGRTSDDRGRTLDARLSRVLREHRFSGRVESELEDRLGRRVDQDLANLGRLLWFDNVHSLHRDNTCGGCHSPSNGFGDTQSIAIGIDSNGVVGPNRMGPRNQRRSPLVINTAFYPKLMWNGRFFANSIDPGGLGDPFRNNFGFTFPNPEGGTLSYHDHLLQAQAFIPPTETVEVAGFTGISADPSMSSFHIFDDGHGLPLPDPDASGFRNEPIRQKAVEVLNATPGYRLAFGRVFPEIRRGAPIMFDHFARAIAEFEFTLVFADAPIDRFARGREDAMTDAEKRGALVFFGEGKCVTCHAVKGKSNEMFSDFQNHVAGIPQLAPA
;
A
#
# COMPACT_ATOMS: atom_id res chain seq x y z
N MET A 1 25.93 -58.53 46.90
CA MET A 1 25.17 -59.66 47.50
C MET A 1 24.50 -59.18 48.78
N ARG A 2 23.21 -59.52 48.98
CA ARG A 2 22.41 -59.46 50.24
C ARG A 2 22.56 -58.24 51.18
N VAL A 3 21.64 -57.28 51.04
CA VAL A 3 20.77 -56.69 52.11
C VAL A 3 19.47 -56.27 51.37
N GLY A 4 18.24 -56.32 51.89
CA GLY A 4 17.62 -56.91 53.09
C GLY A 4 16.08 -57.03 52.89
N LYS A 5 15.29 -57.37 53.91
CA LYS A 5 13.80 -57.35 53.86
C LYS A 5 13.22 -56.34 54.85
N VAL A 6 12.20 -55.58 54.45
CA VAL A 6 11.02 -55.23 55.27
C VAL A 6 9.78 -55.21 54.37
N ILE A 7 8.65 -55.73 54.87
CA ILE A 7 7.33 -55.71 54.22
C ILE A 7 6.47 -54.66 54.94
N VAL A 8 5.69 -53.88 54.20
CA VAL A 8 4.67 -52.98 54.77
C VAL A 8 3.34 -53.25 54.08
N ALA A 9 2.28 -53.48 54.85
CA ALA A 9 0.92 -53.70 54.38
C ALA A 9 0.08 -52.41 54.45
N ALA A 10 -0.95 -52.33 53.61
CA ALA A 10 -1.79 -51.14 53.46
C ALA A 10 -2.85 -51.00 54.57
N GLY A 11 -3.22 -49.75 54.89
CA GLY A 11 -4.38 -49.41 55.71
C GLY A 11 -5.03 -48.12 55.21
N LEU A 12 -6.34 -48.16 54.94
CA LEU A 12 -7.14 -46.98 54.62
C LEU A 12 -7.44 -46.18 55.88
N VAL A 13 -7.43 -44.84 55.78
CA VAL A 13 -8.04 -43.94 56.77
C VAL A 13 -8.88 -42.90 56.04
N TRP A 14 -10.14 -42.75 56.46
CA TRP A 14 -11.04 -41.70 56.00
C TRP A 14 -10.78 -40.40 56.79
N ALA A 15 -10.81 -39.25 56.10
CA ALA A 15 -10.75 -37.93 56.73
C ALA A 15 -12.07 -37.16 56.52
N LEU A 16 -12.61 -36.61 57.61
CA LEU A 16 -13.83 -35.79 57.63
C LEU A 16 -13.50 -34.33 57.31
N SER A 17 -14.20 -33.75 56.34
CA SER A 17 -14.10 -32.33 55.99
C SER A 17 -15.15 -31.51 56.74
N LEU A 18 -14.75 -30.70 57.73
CA LEU A 18 -15.62 -29.64 58.25
C LEU A 18 -15.64 -28.44 57.29
N GLY A 19 -16.82 -28.01 56.89
CA GLY A 19 -17.00 -26.82 56.06
C GLY A 19 -16.91 -25.52 56.86
N LEU A 20 -16.03 -24.62 56.44
CA LEU A 20 -16.02 -23.23 56.91
C LEU A 20 -16.78 -22.36 55.89
N VAL A 21 -17.96 -21.88 56.25
CA VAL A 21 -18.73 -20.95 55.39
C VAL A 21 -18.21 -19.53 55.61
N VAL A 22 -17.31 -19.09 54.74
CA VAL A 22 -16.99 -17.66 54.60
C VAL A 22 -18.13 -16.99 53.83
N ARG A 23 -18.87 -16.11 54.49
CA ARG A 23 -19.81 -15.20 53.81
C ARG A 23 -19.00 -14.22 52.96
N ALA A 24 -19.08 -14.37 51.64
CA ALA A 24 -18.74 -13.28 50.74
C ALA A 24 -19.82 -12.20 50.84
N GLU A 25 -19.44 -10.99 51.24
CA GLU A 25 -20.31 -9.82 51.12
C GLU A 25 -20.49 -9.49 49.64
N ASN A 26 -21.68 -9.83 49.14
CA ASN A 26 -22.04 -9.69 47.75
C ASN A 26 -22.47 -8.24 47.49
N ASP A 27 -21.49 -7.34 47.26
CA ASP A 27 -21.75 -5.92 46.94
C ASP A 27 -22.32 -5.79 45.51
N GLY A 28 -23.59 -6.19 45.40
CA GLY A 28 -24.33 -6.46 44.18
C GLY A 28 -24.75 -5.22 43.39
N ARG A 29 -23.85 -4.23 43.22
CA ARG A 29 -24.03 -3.19 42.21
C ARG A 29 -23.76 -3.77 40.82
N GLY A 30 -24.78 -4.41 40.26
CA GLY A 30 -24.76 -4.95 38.90
C GLY A 30 -24.35 -3.87 37.90
N ARG A 31 -23.14 -4.04 37.35
CA ARG A 31 -22.53 -3.07 36.42
C ARG A 31 -23.41 -2.94 35.17
N THR A 32 -24.03 -1.78 34.98
CA THR A 32 -24.96 -1.54 33.86
C THR A 32 -24.25 -1.72 32.52
N SER A 33 -25.01 -1.88 31.43
CA SER A 33 -24.44 -1.90 30.07
C SER A 33 -23.67 -0.61 29.78
N ASP A 34 -24.25 0.52 30.18
CA ASP A 34 -23.66 1.87 30.09
C ASP A 34 -22.31 1.98 30.83
N ASP A 35 -22.23 1.60 32.12
CA ASP A 35 -20.95 1.64 32.84
C ASP A 35 -19.91 0.67 32.25
N ARG A 36 -20.34 -0.49 31.72
CA ARG A 36 -19.44 -1.38 30.98
C ARG A 36 -18.94 -0.75 29.67
N GLY A 37 -19.80 -0.06 28.91
CA GLY A 37 -19.43 0.71 27.72
C GLY A 37 -18.38 1.78 28.04
N ARG A 38 -18.65 2.64 29.02
CA ARG A 38 -17.70 3.67 29.47
C ARG A 38 -16.34 3.09 29.91
N THR A 39 -16.32 1.91 30.55
CA THR A 39 -15.03 1.24 30.85
C THR A 39 -14.32 0.68 29.63
N LEU A 40 -15.04 0.30 28.57
CA LEU A 40 -14.47 -0.16 27.30
C LEU A 40 -13.84 1.02 26.55
N ASP A 41 -14.52 2.16 26.52
CA ASP A 41 -14.06 3.39 25.87
C ASP A 41 -12.82 3.96 26.55
N ALA A 42 -12.84 4.09 27.88
CA ALA A 42 -11.68 4.53 28.64
C ALA A 42 -10.45 3.60 28.45
N ARG A 43 -10.66 2.28 28.30
CA ARG A 43 -9.61 1.31 28.02
C ARG A 43 -9.02 1.49 26.62
N LEU A 44 -9.85 1.55 25.57
CA LEU A 44 -9.38 1.71 24.20
C LEU A 44 -8.67 3.05 24.02
N SER A 45 -9.26 4.14 24.52
CA SER A 45 -8.68 5.48 24.50
C SER A 45 -7.30 5.54 25.18
N ARG A 46 -7.07 4.77 26.26
CA ARG A 46 -5.73 4.64 26.86
C ARG A 46 -4.76 3.91 25.93
N VAL A 47 -5.16 2.77 25.37
CA VAL A 47 -4.30 1.95 24.50
C VAL A 47 -3.89 2.69 23.23
N LEU A 48 -4.81 3.43 22.59
CA LEU A 48 -4.47 4.26 21.43
C LEU A 48 -3.45 5.36 21.79
N ARG A 49 -3.57 6.01 22.95
CA ARG A 49 -2.57 6.98 23.44
C ARG A 49 -1.20 6.35 23.74
N GLU A 50 -1.14 5.15 24.31
CA GLU A 50 0.11 4.42 24.56
C GLU A 50 0.87 4.12 23.24
N HIS A 51 0.11 3.75 22.20
CA HIS A 51 0.60 3.56 20.83
C HIS A 51 0.76 4.87 20.03
N ARG A 52 0.39 6.03 20.60
CA ARG A 52 0.38 7.35 19.94
C ARG A 52 -0.42 7.38 18.63
N PHE A 53 -1.50 6.60 18.56
CA PHE A 53 -2.46 6.68 17.47
C PHE A 53 -3.43 7.84 17.72
N SER A 54 -3.46 8.79 16.79
CA SER A 54 -4.22 10.03 16.88
C SER A 54 -5.46 10.05 15.97
N GLY A 55 -5.46 9.28 14.88
CA GLY A 55 -6.49 9.33 13.85
C GLY A 55 -6.47 10.66 13.09
N ARG A 56 -5.28 11.25 12.91
CA ARG A 56 -5.08 12.60 12.36
C ARG A 56 -3.97 12.70 11.31
N VAL A 57 -3.32 11.60 10.93
CA VAL A 57 -2.19 11.61 9.98
C VAL A 57 -2.48 12.37 8.66
N GLU A 58 -3.72 12.32 8.17
CA GLU A 58 -4.20 13.12 7.02
C GLU A 58 -3.91 14.61 7.17
N SER A 59 -4.12 15.18 8.36
CA SER A 59 -3.88 16.60 8.63
C SER A 59 -2.41 17.01 8.71
N GLU A 60 -1.48 16.04 8.73
CA GLU A 60 -0.03 16.31 8.69
C GLU A 60 0.54 16.35 7.27
N LEU A 61 -0.24 16.01 6.24
CA LEU A 61 0.27 15.84 4.87
C LEU A 61 0.90 17.11 4.30
N GLU A 62 0.15 18.23 4.26
CA GLU A 62 0.63 19.47 3.65
C GLU A 62 1.83 20.07 4.42
N ASP A 63 1.83 19.96 5.75
CA ASP A 63 2.94 20.38 6.61
C ASP A 63 4.21 19.54 6.33
N ARG A 64 4.07 18.23 6.12
CA ARG A 64 5.20 17.33 5.79
C ARG A 64 5.67 17.46 4.35
N LEU A 65 4.78 17.81 3.41
CA LEU A 65 5.14 18.21 2.05
C LEU A 65 5.81 19.60 2.01
N GLY A 66 5.65 20.41 3.05
CA GLY A 66 6.11 21.80 3.10
C GLY A 66 5.31 22.74 2.18
N ARG A 67 4.17 22.28 1.65
CA ARG A 67 3.30 22.99 0.71
C ARG A 67 1.91 22.36 0.68
N ARG A 68 0.95 23.11 0.14
CA ARG A 68 -0.38 22.57 -0.17
C ARG A 68 -0.36 21.59 -1.34
N VAL A 69 -1.36 20.71 -1.39
CA VAL A 69 -1.62 19.85 -2.56
C VAL A 69 -2.20 20.71 -3.68
N ASP A 70 -1.51 20.74 -4.82
CA ASP A 70 -1.91 21.48 -6.01
C ASP A 70 -3.07 20.75 -6.70
N GLN A 71 -4.27 21.35 -6.60
CA GLN A 71 -5.50 20.75 -7.12
C GLN A 71 -5.57 20.71 -8.65
N ASP A 72 -4.88 21.61 -9.36
CA ASP A 72 -4.85 21.59 -10.83
C ASP A 72 -3.89 20.50 -11.31
N LEU A 73 -2.74 20.34 -10.65
CA LEU A 73 -1.78 19.27 -10.94
C LEU A 73 -2.33 17.89 -10.54
N ALA A 74 -2.99 17.77 -9.39
CA ALA A 74 -3.71 16.56 -8.99
C ALA A 74 -4.83 16.20 -9.98
N ASN A 75 -5.53 17.18 -10.54
CA ASN A 75 -6.53 16.92 -11.58
C ASN A 75 -5.91 16.45 -12.90
N LEU A 76 -4.72 16.94 -13.28
CA LEU A 76 -3.97 16.38 -14.41
C LEU A 76 -3.54 14.94 -14.12
N GLY A 77 -3.04 14.64 -12.92
CA GLY A 77 -2.72 13.28 -12.48
C GLY A 77 -3.92 12.35 -12.54
N ARG A 78 -5.08 12.81 -12.07
CA ARG A 78 -6.35 12.08 -12.14
C ARG A 78 -6.77 11.78 -13.57
N LEU A 79 -6.52 12.67 -14.54
CA LEU A 79 -6.80 12.37 -15.96
C LEU A 79 -5.90 11.24 -16.46
N LEU A 80 -4.58 11.37 -16.25
CA LEU A 80 -3.58 10.36 -16.64
C LEU A 80 -3.87 9.00 -15.99
N TRP A 81 -4.28 8.98 -14.73
CA TRP A 81 -4.59 7.76 -13.97
C TRP A 81 -5.66 6.87 -14.61
N PHE A 82 -6.62 7.48 -15.33
CA PHE A 82 -7.73 6.76 -15.97
C PHE A 82 -7.66 6.76 -17.50
N ASP A 83 -6.57 7.25 -18.11
CA ASP A 83 -6.41 7.35 -19.56
C ASP A 83 -5.30 6.42 -20.05
N ASN A 84 -5.63 5.58 -21.03
CA ASN A 84 -4.73 4.58 -21.61
C ASN A 84 -3.77 5.17 -22.66
N VAL A 85 -3.86 6.48 -22.95
CA VAL A 85 -2.98 7.20 -23.89
C VAL A 85 -1.49 7.00 -23.65
N HIS A 86 -1.09 6.72 -22.40
CA HIS A 86 0.30 6.53 -21.98
C HIS A 86 0.73 5.05 -21.93
N SER A 87 -0.16 4.11 -22.22
CA SER A 87 0.15 2.70 -22.51
C SER A 87 0.50 2.54 -23.99
N LEU A 88 1.45 1.66 -24.31
CA LEU A 88 1.81 1.36 -25.70
C LEU A 88 0.74 0.51 -26.40
N HIS A 89 0.00 -0.31 -25.65
CA HIS A 89 -1.09 -1.18 -26.14
C HIS A 89 -2.48 -0.53 -25.99
N ARG A 90 -2.60 0.55 -25.20
CA ARG A 90 -3.88 1.27 -24.91
C ARG A 90 -4.99 0.38 -24.33
N ASP A 91 -4.59 -0.59 -23.54
CA ASP A 91 -5.40 -1.65 -22.94
C ASP A 91 -5.62 -1.46 -21.42
N ASN A 92 -4.64 -0.87 -20.73
CA ASN A 92 -4.64 -0.67 -19.28
C ASN A 92 -4.24 0.75 -18.85
N THR A 93 -4.55 1.06 -17.59
CA THR A 93 -4.31 2.33 -16.89
C THR A 93 -3.96 2.06 -15.43
N CYS A 94 -3.45 3.06 -14.71
CA CYS A 94 -3.29 2.99 -13.26
C CYS A 94 -4.61 2.60 -12.57
N GLY A 95 -5.72 3.23 -12.98
CA GLY A 95 -7.07 2.99 -12.46
C GLY A 95 -7.66 1.61 -12.77
N GLY A 96 -7.11 0.88 -13.75
CA GLY A 96 -7.45 -0.53 -14.00
C GLY A 96 -7.04 -1.42 -12.82
N CYS A 97 -5.76 -1.34 -12.43
CA CYS A 97 -5.19 -2.09 -11.31
C CYS A 97 -5.52 -1.48 -9.93
N HIS A 98 -5.72 -0.17 -9.87
CA HIS A 98 -5.95 0.59 -8.65
C HIS A 98 -7.31 1.30 -8.70
N SER A 99 -8.37 0.50 -8.59
CA SER A 99 -9.74 0.96 -8.80
C SER A 99 -10.29 1.80 -7.62
N PRO A 100 -10.88 2.98 -7.86
CA PRO A 100 -11.51 3.79 -6.82
C PRO A 100 -12.60 3.06 -6.03
N SER A 101 -13.34 2.15 -6.67
CA SER A 101 -14.42 1.38 -6.03
C SER A 101 -13.92 0.32 -5.04
N ASN A 102 -12.59 0.13 -4.94
CA ASN A 102 -11.94 -0.83 -4.06
C ASN A 102 -10.71 -0.22 -3.37
N GLY A 103 -10.83 1.03 -2.91
CA GLY A 103 -9.79 1.72 -2.14
C GLY A 103 -8.49 1.99 -2.91
N PHE A 104 -8.59 2.17 -4.23
CA PHE A 104 -7.45 2.25 -5.16
C PHE A 104 -6.52 1.03 -5.08
N GLY A 105 -7.10 -0.16 -4.99
CA GLY A 105 -6.41 -1.43 -5.17
C GLY A 105 -7.22 -2.40 -6.04
N ASP A 106 -6.64 -3.56 -6.34
CA ASP A 106 -7.21 -4.45 -7.34
C ASP A 106 -8.46 -5.17 -6.86
N THR A 107 -9.52 -5.12 -7.67
CA THR A 107 -10.73 -5.93 -7.51
C THR A 107 -10.51 -7.41 -7.84
N GLN A 108 -9.41 -7.75 -8.52
CA GLN A 108 -8.97 -9.12 -8.78
C GLN A 108 -7.99 -9.60 -7.68
N SER A 109 -7.96 -10.91 -7.42
CA SER A 109 -6.99 -11.51 -6.50
C SER A 109 -5.54 -11.45 -6.99
N ILE A 110 -5.35 -11.31 -8.31
CA ILE A 110 -4.06 -11.18 -9.00
C ILE A 110 -4.27 -10.16 -10.13
N ALA A 111 -3.32 -9.24 -10.31
CA ALA A 111 -3.46 -8.14 -11.25
C ALA A 111 -3.53 -8.60 -12.71
N ILE A 112 -4.25 -7.86 -13.54
CA ILE A 112 -4.25 -7.99 -15.01
C ILE A 112 -3.67 -6.68 -15.54
N GLY A 113 -2.41 -6.70 -15.97
CA GLY A 113 -1.68 -5.50 -16.35
C GLY A 113 -1.84 -5.12 -17.82
N ILE A 114 -1.94 -6.08 -18.72
CA ILE A 114 -1.92 -5.86 -20.16
C ILE A 114 -2.88 -6.83 -20.85
N ASP A 115 -3.05 -6.66 -22.16
CA ASP A 115 -4.03 -7.33 -23.02
C ASP A 115 -5.42 -7.36 -22.33
N SER A 116 -5.71 -6.24 -21.67
CA SER A 116 -6.87 -6.04 -20.81
C SER A 116 -8.06 -5.60 -21.63
N ASN A 117 -9.23 -6.17 -21.34
CA ASN A 117 -10.50 -5.85 -22.02
C ASN A 117 -11.05 -4.42 -21.76
N GLY A 118 -10.22 -3.48 -21.28
CA GLY A 118 -10.60 -2.10 -20.96
C GLY A 118 -11.58 -1.94 -19.80
N VAL A 119 -11.97 -3.02 -19.11
CA VAL A 119 -12.95 -3.00 -18.02
C VAL A 119 -12.24 -2.86 -16.68
N VAL A 120 -12.60 -1.85 -15.89
CA VAL A 120 -12.21 -1.78 -14.47
C VAL A 120 -13.20 -2.60 -13.64
N GLY A 121 -12.71 -3.49 -12.77
CA GLY A 121 -13.54 -4.22 -11.81
C GLY A 121 -13.47 -5.76 -11.87
N PRO A 122 -14.46 -6.46 -11.28
CA PRO A 122 -14.46 -7.93 -11.19
C PRO A 122 -14.58 -8.64 -12.55
N ASN A 123 -15.03 -7.92 -13.60
CA ASN A 123 -15.17 -8.43 -14.97
C ASN A 123 -13.97 -8.08 -15.87
N ARG A 124 -12.86 -7.57 -15.30
CA ARG A 124 -11.61 -7.37 -16.05
C ARG A 124 -11.04 -8.73 -16.48
N MET A 125 -10.66 -8.83 -17.75
CA MET A 125 -10.08 -10.04 -18.35
C MET A 125 -8.77 -9.69 -19.06
N GLY A 126 -7.86 -10.65 -19.12
CA GLY A 126 -6.51 -10.52 -19.68
C GLY A 126 -5.51 -11.44 -18.95
N PRO A 127 -4.23 -11.47 -19.37
CA PRO A 127 -3.13 -12.13 -18.66
C PRO A 127 -3.01 -11.71 -17.19
N ARG A 128 -2.70 -12.68 -16.33
CA ARG A 128 -2.45 -12.44 -14.91
C ARG A 128 -0.97 -12.22 -14.65
N ASN A 129 -0.66 -11.17 -13.90
CA ASN A 129 0.67 -10.89 -13.35
C ASN A 129 0.97 -11.87 -12.19
N GLN A 130 2.14 -11.78 -11.55
CA GLN A 130 2.59 -12.67 -10.47
C GLN A 130 2.08 -12.26 -9.07
N ARG A 131 1.52 -11.05 -8.91
CA ARG A 131 1.12 -10.47 -7.63
C ARG A 131 -0.22 -9.71 -7.77
N ARG A 132 -0.88 -9.44 -6.65
CA ARG A 132 -2.00 -8.48 -6.60
C ARG A 132 -1.49 -7.05 -6.56
N SER A 133 -2.23 -6.11 -7.14
CA SER A 133 -1.95 -4.68 -6.96
C SER A 133 -2.28 -4.27 -5.51
N PRO A 134 -1.37 -3.60 -4.78
CA PRO A 134 -1.66 -3.09 -3.43
C PRO A 134 -2.70 -1.96 -3.46
N LEU A 135 -3.19 -1.56 -2.28
CA LEU A 135 -3.97 -0.31 -2.15
C LEU A 135 -3.01 0.89 -2.29
N VAL A 136 -3.47 1.96 -2.94
CA VAL A 136 -2.72 3.22 -3.08
C VAL A 136 -3.11 4.27 -2.04
N ILE A 137 -4.28 4.13 -1.40
CA ILE A 137 -4.69 5.02 -0.30
C ILE A 137 -3.59 5.11 0.77
N ASN A 138 -3.31 6.34 1.20
CA ASN A 138 -2.29 6.71 2.19
C ASN A 138 -0.82 6.36 1.85
N THR A 139 -0.49 5.92 0.62
CA THR A 139 0.90 5.61 0.22
C THR A 139 1.86 6.80 0.28
N ALA A 140 1.35 8.04 0.34
CA ALA A 140 2.13 9.24 0.65
C ALA A 140 2.98 9.08 1.94
N PHE A 141 2.52 8.27 2.90
CA PHE A 141 3.20 8.02 4.16
C PHE A 141 4.06 6.75 4.18
N TYR A 142 4.30 6.11 3.03
CA TYR A 142 5.00 4.83 2.98
C TYR A 142 6.50 5.04 2.65
N PRO A 143 7.43 4.72 3.57
CA PRO A 143 8.88 4.83 3.30
C PRO A 143 9.41 3.75 2.35
N LYS A 144 8.63 2.68 2.14
CA LYS A 144 8.92 1.59 1.20
C LYS A 144 7.65 1.20 0.45
N LEU A 145 7.77 0.95 -0.85
CA LEU A 145 6.69 0.52 -1.74
C LEU A 145 6.98 -0.88 -2.32
N MET A 146 5.96 -1.46 -2.92
CA MET A 146 5.91 -2.86 -3.40
C MET A 146 5.90 -3.91 -2.28
N TRP A 147 5.35 -5.10 -2.58
CA TRP A 147 5.20 -6.21 -1.62
C TRP A 147 6.49 -6.71 -0.95
N ASN A 148 7.65 -6.40 -1.52
CA ASN A 148 8.97 -6.75 -0.98
C ASN A 148 9.80 -5.51 -0.58
N GLY A 149 9.19 -4.32 -0.49
CA GLY A 149 9.86 -3.08 -0.12
C GLY A 149 11.00 -2.67 -1.06
N ARG A 150 10.98 -3.12 -2.33
CA ARG A 150 12.11 -2.97 -3.28
C ARG A 150 12.34 -1.54 -3.76
N PHE A 151 11.37 -0.65 -3.57
CA PHE A 151 11.50 0.79 -3.80
C PHE A 151 11.42 1.48 -2.44
N PHE A 152 12.44 2.25 -2.04
CA PHE A 152 12.47 2.86 -0.71
C PHE A 152 13.18 4.20 -0.66
N ALA A 153 12.80 5.03 0.32
CA ALA A 153 13.53 6.24 0.67
C ALA A 153 14.83 5.90 1.41
N ASN A 154 15.93 6.48 0.95
CA ASN A 154 17.28 6.27 1.50
C ASN A 154 17.52 7.06 2.80
N SER A 155 16.56 7.87 3.23
CA SER A 155 16.58 8.43 4.57
C SER A 155 16.66 7.29 5.58
N ILE A 156 17.52 7.41 6.58
CA ILE A 156 17.64 6.42 7.66
C ILE A 156 17.45 7.15 8.98
N ASP A 157 16.39 6.79 9.69
CA ASP A 157 16.18 7.15 11.09
C ASP A 157 16.88 6.11 12.00
N PRO A 158 17.27 6.45 13.25
CA PRO A 158 17.79 5.52 14.26
C PRO A 158 17.02 4.21 14.57
N GLY A 159 15.96 3.87 13.82
CA GLY A 159 15.30 2.56 13.81
C GLY A 159 15.45 1.75 12.51
N GLY A 160 16.27 2.17 11.55
CA GLY A 160 16.49 1.45 10.28
C GLY A 160 15.34 1.56 9.27
N LEU A 161 14.47 2.56 9.43
CA LEU A 161 13.40 2.92 8.50
C LEU A 161 13.63 4.31 7.92
N GLY A 162 13.10 4.51 6.71
CA GLY A 162 13.07 5.82 6.09
C GLY A 162 11.93 6.70 6.58
N ASP A 163 12.09 7.99 6.32
CA ASP A 163 11.05 9.01 6.40
C ASP A 163 10.71 9.43 4.96
N PRO A 164 9.48 9.19 4.47
CA PRO A 164 9.12 9.41 3.06
C PRO A 164 9.10 10.89 2.64
N PHE A 165 9.30 11.81 3.59
CA PHE A 165 9.38 13.25 3.36
C PHE A 165 10.81 13.80 3.48
N ARG A 166 11.81 12.97 3.84
CA ARG A 166 13.24 13.35 3.86
C ARG A 166 13.91 12.97 2.54
N ASN A 167 13.40 13.54 1.45
CA ASN A 167 13.73 13.12 0.09
C ASN A 167 15.12 13.55 -0.38
N ASN A 168 15.78 14.44 0.35
CA ASN A 168 17.17 14.85 0.11
C ASN A 168 18.22 13.74 0.33
N PHE A 169 17.83 12.57 0.84
CA PHE A 169 18.67 11.37 0.89
C PHE A 169 18.57 10.53 -0.40
N GLY A 170 17.60 10.82 -1.26
CA GLY A 170 17.31 10.05 -2.47
C GLY A 170 16.49 8.78 -2.21
N PHE A 171 16.39 7.97 -3.26
CA PHE A 171 15.64 6.71 -3.27
C PHE A 171 16.52 5.58 -3.82
N THR A 172 16.16 4.34 -3.49
CA THR A 172 16.76 3.15 -4.11
C THR A 172 15.67 2.29 -4.74
N PHE A 173 15.94 1.90 -5.98
CA PHE A 173 15.18 0.99 -6.82
C PHE A 173 16.12 -0.17 -7.24
N PRO A 174 15.59 -1.30 -7.76
CA PRO A 174 16.38 -2.27 -8.51
C PRO A 174 17.02 -1.62 -9.75
N ASN A 175 17.99 -2.30 -10.35
CA ASN A 175 18.46 -1.95 -11.69
C ASN A 175 17.31 -2.13 -12.71
N PRO A 176 17.23 -1.28 -13.76
CA PRO A 176 18.23 -0.29 -14.16
C PRO A 176 18.19 1.04 -13.39
N GLU A 177 17.07 1.41 -12.77
CA GLU A 177 16.92 2.72 -12.11
C GLU A 177 17.92 2.93 -10.98
N GLY A 178 18.12 1.95 -10.09
CA GLY A 178 19.08 2.07 -8.98
C GLY A 178 18.81 3.33 -8.14
N GLY A 179 19.72 4.29 -8.19
CA GLY A 179 19.57 5.61 -7.56
C GLY A 179 19.21 6.76 -8.50
N THR A 180 19.04 6.54 -9.81
CA THR A 180 18.93 7.62 -10.82
C THR A 180 17.70 8.50 -10.63
N LEU A 181 16.63 8.01 -10.01
CA LEU A 181 15.41 8.75 -9.70
C LEU A 181 15.47 9.55 -8.38
N SER A 182 16.63 9.62 -7.73
CA SER A 182 16.84 10.33 -6.45
C SER A 182 16.70 11.86 -6.52
N TYR A 183 16.53 12.44 -7.71
CA TYR A 183 16.32 13.89 -7.89
C TYR A 183 14.84 14.31 -7.76
N HIS A 184 13.91 13.36 -7.56
CA HIS A 184 12.50 13.66 -7.33
C HIS A 184 12.21 14.10 -5.89
N ASP A 185 11.14 14.89 -5.72
CA ASP A 185 10.77 15.47 -4.43
C ASP A 185 9.97 14.51 -3.53
N HIS A 186 9.60 13.31 -4.02
CA HIS A 186 8.88 12.30 -3.25
C HIS A 186 9.02 10.89 -3.86
N LEU A 187 8.98 9.83 -3.03
CA LEU A 187 9.11 8.43 -3.48
C LEU A 187 8.04 8.03 -4.51
N LEU A 188 6.82 8.57 -4.40
CA LEU A 188 5.74 8.34 -5.36
C LEU A 188 6.06 8.91 -6.76
N GLN A 189 6.71 10.07 -6.85
CA GLN A 189 7.15 10.60 -8.14
C GLN A 189 8.16 9.65 -8.80
N ALA A 190 9.13 9.14 -8.03
CA ALA A 190 10.08 8.15 -8.55
C ALA A 190 9.38 6.82 -8.91
N GLN A 191 8.40 6.36 -8.12
CA GLN A 191 7.68 5.13 -8.43
C GLN A 191 6.83 5.23 -9.71
N ALA A 192 6.27 6.40 -10.03
CA ALA A 192 5.49 6.62 -11.25
C ALA A 192 6.29 6.42 -12.56
N PHE A 193 7.63 6.36 -12.51
CA PHE A 193 8.48 6.00 -13.66
C PHE A 193 8.48 4.50 -13.99
N ILE A 194 8.00 3.63 -13.09
CA ILE A 194 8.18 2.17 -13.23
C ILE A 194 7.00 1.50 -13.95
N PRO A 195 5.73 1.57 -13.50
CA PRO A 195 4.64 0.79 -14.13
C PRO A 195 4.45 1.05 -15.64
N PRO A 196 4.55 2.30 -16.15
CA PRO A 196 4.51 2.60 -17.58
C PRO A 196 5.61 1.93 -18.43
N THR A 197 6.65 1.37 -17.80
CA THR A 197 7.78 0.67 -18.45
C THR A 197 7.80 -0.83 -18.23
N GLU A 198 7.10 -1.32 -17.21
CA GLU A 198 7.04 -2.75 -16.89
C GLU A 198 6.13 -3.45 -17.91
N THR A 199 6.73 -4.39 -18.65
CA THR A 199 6.07 -5.13 -19.76
C THR A 199 4.86 -5.92 -19.29
N VAL A 200 4.82 -6.31 -18.01
CA VAL A 200 3.72 -7.06 -17.38
C VAL A 200 2.67 -6.17 -16.70
N GLU A 201 2.81 -4.84 -16.74
CA GLU A 201 1.97 -3.88 -16.00
C GLU A 201 1.25 -2.86 -16.88
N VAL A 202 1.95 -2.13 -17.75
CA VAL A 202 1.35 -1.09 -18.62
C VAL A 202 2.06 -0.98 -19.98
N ALA A 203 3.30 -1.43 -20.12
CA ALA A 203 4.06 -1.28 -21.37
C ALA A 203 3.67 -2.29 -22.47
N GLY A 204 3.24 -3.51 -22.12
CA GLY A 204 2.97 -4.59 -23.09
C GLY A 204 4.06 -5.67 -23.11
N PHE A 205 3.69 -6.95 -23.30
CA PHE A 205 4.64 -8.07 -23.30
C PHE A 205 5.63 -7.99 -24.46
N THR A 206 5.07 -7.80 -25.65
CA THR A 206 5.75 -7.70 -26.94
C THR A 206 4.82 -6.97 -27.89
N GLY A 207 5.32 -5.94 -28.56
CA GLY A 207 4.66 -5.50 -29.77
C GLY A 207 5.02 -6.43 -30.93
N ILE A 208 4.07 -6.63 -31.82
CA ILE A 208 4.07 -7.79 -32.72
C ILE A 208 5.06 -7.59 -33.84
N SER A 209 6.12 -8.39 -33.85
CA SER A 209 6.85 -8.63 -35.09
C SER A 209 5.92 -9.38 -36.03
N ALA A 210 5.69 -8.85 -37.24
CA ALA A 210 5.00 -9.57 -38.31
C ALA A 210 5.84 -10.74 -38.90
N ASP A 211 6.67 -11.37 -38.07
CA ASP A 211 7.57 -12.47 -38.38
C ASP A 211 6.90 -13.80 -38.00
N PRO A 212 6.47 -14.61 -38.97
CA PRO A 212 5.81 -15.89 -38.71
C PRO A 212 6.73 -16.98 -38.14
N SER A 213 8.03 -16.70 -37.89
CA SER A 213 8.98 -17.66 -37.31
C SER A 213 9.05 -17.64 -35.77
N MET A 214 8.56 -16.59 -35.12
CA MET A 214 8.60 -16.38 -33.65
C MET A 214 7.57 -17.25 -32.90
N SER A 215 7.77 -18.58 -32.92
CA SER A 215 6.90 -19.54 -32.24
C SER A 215 7.35 -19.85 -30.80
N SER A 216 6.46 -19.61 -29.82
CA SER A 216 6.05 -20.59 -28.77
C SER A 216 5.60 -20.05 -27.40
N PHE A 217 5.67 -18.74 -27.08
CA PHE A 217 5.25 -18.25 -25.74
C PHE A 217 4.47 -16.90 -25.68
N HIS A 218 3.70 -16.56 -26.71
CA HIS A 218 2.83 -15.37 -26.74
C HIS A 218 1.33 -15.75 -26.68
N ILE A 219 0.88 -16.36 -25.57
CA ILE A 219 -0.52 -16.83 -25.42
C ILE A 219 -1.52 -15.69 -25.12
N PHE A 220 -1.05 -14.44 -25.06
CA PHE A 220 -1.83 -13.26 -24.70
C PHE A 220 -1.70 -12.09 -25.69
N ASP A 221 -0.70 -12.11 -26.58
CA ASP A 221 -0.48 -11.06 -27.58
C ASP A 221 -1.66 -11.03 -28.58
N ASP A 222 -2.39 -9.92 -28.60
CA ASP A 222 -3.77 -9.86 -29.11
C ASP A 222 -3.90 -9.45 -30.58
N GLY A 223 -2.83 -8.94 -31.20
CA GLY A 223 -2.86 -8.38 -32.55
C GLY A 223 -2.63 -6.86 -32.63
N HIS A 224 -2.69 -6.14 -31.51
CA HIS A 224 -3.07 -4.72 -31.52
C HIS A 224 -2.09 -3.74 -30.84
N GLY A 225 -1.05 -4.25 -30.17
CA GLY A 225 -0.01 -3.44 -29.52
C GLY A 225 1.03 -2.79 -30.45
N LEU A 226 1.66 -1.70 -29.97
CA LEU A 226 2.83 -1.11 -30.63
C LEU A 226 4.13 -1.89 -30.32
N PRO A 227 5.08 -2.02 -31.27
CA PRO A 227 6.44 -2.50 -31.01
C PRO A 227 7.06 -1.84 -29.78
N LEU A 228 7.60 -2.66 -28.87
CA LEU A 228 8.39 -2.15 -27.75
C LEU A 228 9.62 -1.40 -28.29
N PRO A 229 9.84 -0.12 -27.91
CA PRO A 229 11.02 0.63 -28.32
C PRO A 229 12.33 -0.11 -28.00
N ASP A 230 13.29 -0.04 -28.91
CA ASP A 230 14.60 -0.69 -28.75
C ASP A 230 15.33 -0.23 -27.49
N PRO A 231 16.13 -1.12 -26.85
CA PRO A 231 16.84 -0.77 -25.64
C PRO A 231 17.85 0.35 -25.89
N ASP A 232 18.06 1.19 -24.88
CA ASP A 232 19.11 2.19 -24.92
C ASP A 232 20.51 1.56 -24.71
N ALA A 233 21.54 2.40 -24.63
CA ALA A 233 22.93 1.96 -24.47
C ALA A 233 23.21 1.14 -23.18
N SER A 234 22.32 1.14 -22.19
CA SER A 234 22.39 0.29 -21.00
C SER A 234 21.87 -1.14 -21.23
N GLY A 235 21.20 -1.40 -22.35
CA GLY A 235 20.53 -2.68 -22.65
C GLY A 235 19.10 -2.79 -22.12
N PHE A 236 18.58 -1.75 -21.46
CA PHE A 236 17.22 -1.71 -20.91
C PHE A 236 16.29 -0.86 -21.79
N ARG A 237 14.98 -1.14 -21.75
CA ARG A 237 13.95 -0.43 -22.55
C ARG A 237 13.21 0.67 -21.80
N ASN A 238 13.49 0.85 -20.50
CA ASN A 238 12.68 1.71 -19.63
C ASN A 238 12.64 3.16 -20.13
N GLU A 239 13.79 3.74 -20.46
CA GLU A 239 13.85 5.11 -20.97
C GLU A 239 13.27 5.26 -22.40
N PRO A 240 13.60 4.39 -23.37
CA PRO A 240 12.90 4.31 -24.65
C PRO A 240 11.36 4.22 -24.56
N ILE A 241 10.82 3.42 -23.62
CA ILE A 241 9.37 3.31 -23.39
C ILE A 241 8.81 4.63 -22.82
N ARG A 242 9.48 5.25 -21.84
CA ARG A 242 9.08 6.56 -21.29
C ARG A 242 9.05 7.66 -22.35
N GLN A 243 10.07 7.69 -23.22
CA GLN A 243 10.12 8.60 -24.37
C GLN A 243 8.91 8.36 -25.29
N LYS A 244 8.58 7.10 -25.58
CA LYS A 244 7.41 6.80 -26.42
C LYS A 244 6.09 7.23 -25.80
N ALA A 245 5.91 7.06 -24.49
CA ALA A 245 4.73 7.54 -23.79
C ALA A 245 4.58 9.07 -23.87
N VAL A 246 5.66 9.84 -23.67
CA VAL A 246 5.59 11.31 -23.77
C VAL A 246 5.51 11.83 -25.21
N GLU A 247 5.98 11.10 -26.22
CA GLU A 247 5.68 11.42 -27.62
C GLU A 247 4.16 11.45 -27.85
N VAL A 248 3.43 10.42 -27.40
CA VAL A 248 1.97 10.33 -27.58
C VAL A 248 1.24 11.44 -26.80
N LEU A 249 1.68 11.76 -25.58
CA LEU A 249 1.15 12.89 -24.81
C LEU A 249 1.41 14.24 -25.52
N ASN A 250 2.60 14.45 -26.09
CA ASN A 250 2.93 15.66 -26.84
C ASN A 250 2.15 15.77 -28.16
N ALA A 251 1.90 14.65 -28.83
CA ALA A 251 1.08 14.58 -30.03
C ALA A 251 -0.43 14.80 -29.77
N THR A 252 -0.86 14.78 -28.50
CA THR A 252 -2.28 14.93 -28.12
C THR A 252 -2.57 16.37 -27.68
N PRO A 253 -3.33 17.18 -28.47
CA PRO A 253 -3.54 18.60 -28.16
C PRO A 253 -4.22 18.85 -26.81
N GLY A 254 -5.13 17.95 -26.39
CA GLY A 254 -5.77 18.02 -25.07
C GLY A 254 -4.75 17.96 -23.93
N TYR A 255 -3.76 17.06 -24.00
CA TYR A 255 -2.70 16.97 -23.00
C TYR A 255 -1.72 18.14 -23.08
N ARG A 256 -1.30 18.58 -24.28
CA ARG A 256 -0.51 19.82 -24.45
C ARG A 256 -1.15 21.01 -23.73
N LEU A 257 -2.48 21.17 -23.85
CA LEU A 257 -3.23 22.21 -23.15
C LEU A 257 -3.34 21.96 -21.64
N ALA A 258 -3.60 20.73 -21.21
CA ALA A 258 -3.75 20.38 -19.79
C ALA A 258 -2.42 20.55 -19.01
N PHE A 259 -1.32 19.98 -19.52
CA PHE A 259 0.02 20.20 -18.97
C PHE A 259 0.41 21.69 -19.02
N GLY A 260 0.08 22.41 -20.10
CA GLY A 260 0.32 23.85 -20.19
C GLY A 260 -0.46 24.72 -19.18
N ARG A 261 -1.50 24.20 -18.51
CA ARG A 261 -2.17 24.92 -17.41
C ARG A 261 -1.32 24.91 -16.14
N VAL A 262 -0.69 23.79 -15.81
CA VAL A 262 0.07 23.60 -14.56
C VAL A 262 1.57 23.85 -14.71
N PHE A 263 2.16 23.61 -15.88
CA PHE A 263 3.59 23.75 -16.14
C PHE A 263 3.88 24.97 -17.06
N PRO A 264 4.42 26.08 -16.53
CA PRO A 264 4.63 27.32 -17.29
C PRO A 264 5.58 27.16 -18.50
N GLU A 265 6.57 26.29 -18.41
CA GLU A 265 7.50 25.94 -19.48
C GLU A 265 6.79 25.24 -20.66
N ILE A 266 5.87 24.32 -20.38
CA ILE A 266 5.07 23.66 -21.41
C ILE A 266 4.14 24.67 -22.10
N ARG A 267 3.56 25.60 -21.32
CA ARG A 267 2.79 26.75 -21.84
C ARG A 267 3.61 27.65 -22.78
N ARG A 268 4.92 27.81 -22.51
CA ARG A 268 5.88 28.56 -23.35
C ARG A 268 6.41 27.75 -24.54
N GLY A 269 5.98 26.50 -24.73
CA GLY A 269 6.33 25.67 -25.88
C GLY A 269 7.31 24.52 -25.59
N ALA A 270 7.77 24.34 -24.35
CA ALA A 270 8.59 23.17 -24.00
C ALA A 270 7.81 21.85 -24.18
N PRO A 271 8.47 20.72 -24.48
CA PRO A 271 7.83 19.41 -24.52
C PRO A 271 7.33 18.96 -23.13
N ILE A 272 6.31 18.10 -23.11
CA ILE A 272 5.99 17.27 -21.95
C ILE A 272 7.14 16.27 -21.80
N MET A 273 7.79 16.26 -20.65
CA MET A 273 8.79 15.26 -20.23
C MET A 273 8.21 14.33 -19.17
N PHE A 274 8.81 13.15 -18.96
CA PHE A 274 8.25 12.13 -18.07
C PHE A 274 8.16 12.59 -16.61
N ASP A 275 9.05 13.50 -16.17
CA ASP A 275 8.98 14.23 -14.91
C ASP A 275 7.61 14.87 -14.64
N HIS A 276 7.00 15.46 -15.66
CA HIS A 276 5.73 16.16 -15.54
C HIS A 276 4.58 15.15 -15.34
N PHE A 277 4.67 13.99 -16.01
CA PHE A 277 3.73 12.88 -15.82
C PHE A 277 3.84 12.34 -14.39
N ALA A 278 5.06 12.04 -13.94
CA ALA A 278 5.33 11.50 -12.61
C ALA A 278 4.93 12.46 -11.47
N ARG A 279 5.21 13.76 -11.62
CA ARG A 279 4.74 14.81 -10.71
C ARG A 279 3.23 14.87 -10.64
N ALA A 280 2.54 14.79 -11.78
CA ALA A 280 1.07 14.80 -11.83
C ALA A 280 0.47 13.57 -11.14
N ILE A 281 0.97 12.35 -11.43
CA ILE A 281 0.51 11.11 -10.79
C ILE A 281 0.68 11.18 -9.27
N ALA A 282 1.88 11.52 -8.77
CA ALA A 282 2.11 11.64 -7.33
C ALA A 282 1.23 12.70 -6.66
N GLU A 283 0.96 13.83 -7.34
CA GLU A 283 0.06 14.87 -6.82
C GLU A 283 -1.38 14.37 -6.70
N PHE A 284 -1.83 13.53 -7.64
CA PHE A 284 -3.12 12.86 -7.51
C PHE A 284 -3.13 11.87 -6.33
N GLU A 285 -2.08 11.07 -6.15
CA GLU A 285 -1.95 10.16 -5.02
C GLU A 285 -1.93 10.88 -3.66
N PHE A 286 -1.41 12.12 -3.59
CA PHE A 286 -1.54 12.96 -2.38
C PHE A 286 -2.98 13.34 -2.05
N THR A 287 -3.92 13.34 -3.02
CA THR A 287 -5.36 13.49 -2.74
C THR A 287 -6.03 12.21 -2.24
N LEU A 288 -5.32 11.07 -2.26
CA LEU A 288 -5.81 9.76 -1.82
C LEU A 288 -5.41 9.46 -0.36
N VAL A 289 -5.32 10.51 0.45
CA VAL A 289 -5.00 10.43 1.88
C VAL A 289 -6.30 10.59 2.69
N PHE A 290 -6.58 9.62 3.56
CA PHE A 290 -7.78 9.54 4.38
C PHE A 290 -7.48 8.96 5.76
N ALA A 291 -7.94 9.65 6.82
CA ALA A 291 -7.89 9.21 8.22
C ALA A 291 -9.29 9.39 8.88
N ASP A 292 -10.31 8.77 8.29
CA ASP A 292 -11.71 8.89 8.73
C ASP A 292 -12.45 7.55 8.92
N ALA A 293 -11.72 6.46 9.14
CA ALA A 293 -12.29 5.20 9.60
C ALA A 293 -12.90 5.33 11.01
N PRO A 294 -13.79 4.40 11.44
CA PRO A 294 -14.34 4.36 12.79
C PRO A 294 -13.31 4.55 13.91
N ILE A 295 -12.12 3.94 13.76
CA ILE A 295 -11.04 4.04 14.75
C ILE A 295 -10.35 5.41 14.77
N ASP A 296 -10.24 6.09 13.63
CA ASP A 296 -9.68 7.45 13.56
C ASP A 296 -10.61 8.46 14.23
N ARG A 297 -11.92 8.31 13.99
CA ARG A 297 -12.95 9.11 14.65
C ARG A 297 -12.96 8.86 16.15
N PHE A 298 -12.86 7.60 16.58
CA PHE A 298 -12.75 7.23 17.99
C PHE A 298 -11.50 7.83 18.64
N ALA A 299 -10.33 7.75 17.99
CA ALA A 299 -9.08 8.37 18.46
C ALA A 299 -9.20 9.90 18.60
N ARG A 300 -9.99 10.55 17.73
CA ARG A 300 -10.37 11.96 17.82
C ARG A 300 -11.47 12.28 18.85
N GLY A 301 -11.90 11.29 19.65
CA GLY A 301 -12.84 11.46 20.77
C GLY A 301 -14.31 11.12 20.46
N ARG A 302 -14.61 10.56 19.29
CA ARG A 302 -15.97 10.09 18.94
C ARG A 302 -16.18 8.66 19.44
N GLU A 303 -16.47 8.52 20.74
CA GLU A 303 -16.69 7.22 21.39
C GLU A 303 -17.86 6.43 20.78
N ASP A 304 -18.78 7.12 20.10
CA ASP A 304 -19.91 6.57 19.32
C ASP A 304 -19.52 5.99 17.95
N ALA A 305 -18.32 6.27 17.46
CA ALA A 305 -17.92 5.90 16.09
C ALA A 305 -17.65 4.39 15.89
N MET A 306 -17.43 3.64 16.98
CA MET A 306 -17.17 2.19 16.95
C MET A 306 -18.21 1.45 17.79
N THR A 307 -18.60 0.25 17.35
CA THR A 307 -19.35 -0.69 18.16
C THR A 307 -18.49 -1.31 19.26
N ASP A 308 -19.13 -1.79 20.34
CA ASP A 308 -18.47 -2.54 21.41
C ASP A 308 -17.69 -3.77 20.89
N ALA A 309 -18.11 -4.37 19.77
CA ALA A 309 -17.41 -5.49 19.16
C ALA A 309 -16.09 -5.05 18.52
N GLU A 310 -16.10 -3.97 17.73
CA GLU A 310 -14.89 -3.39 17.13
C GLU A 310 -13.93 -2.87 18.21
N LYS A 311 -14.44 -2.23 19.27
CA LYS A 311 -13.64 -1.77 20.42
C LYS A 311 -12.92 -2.92 21.12
N ARG A 312 -13.59 -4.06 21.32
CA ARG A 312 -12.96 -5.28 21.85
C ARG A 312 -11.92 -5.86 20.89
N GLY A 313 -12.21 -5.88 19.58
CA GLY A 313 -11.26 -6.30 18.55
C GLY A 313 -9.98 -5.45 18.55
N ALA A 314 -10.11 -4.14 18.63
CA ALA A 314 -8.97 -3.22 18.74
C ALA A 314 -8.15 -3.47 20.01
N LEU A 315 -8.77 -3.74 21.16
CA LEU A 315 -8.05 -4.10 22.40
C LEU A 315 -7.24 -5.42 22.26
N VAL A 316 -7.73 -6.39 21.49
CA VAL A 316 -6.94 -7.59 21.15
C VAL A 316 -5.78 -7.22 20.22
N PHE A 317 -6.04 -6.47 19.15
CA PHE A 317 -5.05 -6.07 18.14
C PHE A 317 -3.85 -5.31 18.75
N PHE A 318 -4.12 -4.32 19.59
CA PHE A 318 -3.12 -3.47 20.23
C PHE A 318 -2.53 -4.07 21.52
N GLY A 319 -3.05 -5.21 21.99
CA GLY A 319 -2.72 -5.83 23.26
C GLY A 319 -2.46 -7.33 23.12
N GLU A 320 -3.43 -8.15 23.56
CA GLU A 320 -3.26 -9.60 23.77
C GLU A 320 -2.86 -10.37 22.50
N GLY A 321 -3.41 -10.00 21.34
CA GLY A 321 -3.10 -10.61 20.05
C GLY A 321 -1.76 -10.17 19.46
N LYS A 322 -1.11 -9.16 20.04
CA LYS A 322 0.20 -8.61 19.63
C LYS A 322 0.30 -8.15 18.17
N CYS A 323 -0.81 -8.01 17.45
CA CYS A 323 -0.84 -7.68 16.01
C CYS A 323 -0.04 -6.40 15.70
N VAL A 324 -0.15 -5.40 16.58
CA VAL A 324 0.57 -4.12 16.49
C VAL A 324 2.10 -4.24 16.53
N THR A 325 2.71 -5.39 16.87
CA THR A 325 4.18 -5.51 16.87
C THR A 325 4.78 -5.44 15.47
N CYS A 326 4.09 -6.00 14.47
CA CYS A 326 4.44 -5.85 13.06
C CYS A 326 3.48 -4.86 12.36
N HIS A 327 2.21 -4.82 12.74
CA HIS A 327 1.25 -3.83 12.26
C HIS A 327 1.29 -2.54 13.10
N ALA A 328 2.50 -2.00 13.25
CA ALA A 328 2.75 -0.84 14.07
C ALA A 328 2.04 0.41 13.51
N VAL A 329 1.65 1.32 14.40
CA VAL A 329 1.02 2.62 14.05
C VAL A 329 1.86 3.81 14.49
N LYS A 330 2.84 3.58 15.38
CA LYS A 330 3.56 4.60 16.12
C LYS A 330 4.77 5.12 15.34
N GLY A 331 4.98 6.44 15.38
CA GLY A 331 6.21 7.05 14.84
C GLY A 331 6.33 6.84 13.33
N LYS A 332 7.40 6.19 12.87
CA LYS A 332 7.68 6.01 11.42
C LYS A 332 6.68 5.12 10.68
N SER A 333 5.83 4.39 11.40
CA SER A 333 4.67 3.73 10.82
C SER A 333 3.58 4.69 10.33
N ASN A 334 3.60 5.97 10.72
CA ASN A 334 2.66 7.01 10.28
C ASN A 334 1.18 6.58 10.37
N GLU A 335 0.77 5.87 11.42
CA GLU A 335 -0.60 5.33 11.59
C GLU A 335 -1.04 4.28 10.54
N MET A 336 -0.14 3.78 9.69
CA MET A 336 -0.43 2.90 8.54
C MET A 336 -0.53 1.39 8.86
N PHE A 337 -0.59 1.01 10.14
CA PHE A 337 -0.70 -0.39 10.59
C PHE A 337 0.35 -1.34 9.94
N SER A 338 1.59 -0.84 9.83
CA SER A 338 2.74 -1.53 9.25
C SER A 338 4.05 -0.98 9.84
N ASP A 339 4.99 -1.87 10.14
CA ASP A 339 6.37 -1.52 10.48
C ASP A 339 7.26 -1.32 9.24
N PHE A 340 6.72 -1.52 8.04
CA PHE A 340 7.43 -1.46 6.76
C PHE A 340 8.69 -2.34 6.71
N GLN A 341 8.70 -3.47 7.42
CA GLN A 341 9.70 -4.52 7.32
C GLN A 341 9.17 -5.74 6.56
N ASN A 342 10.09 -6.48 5.95
CA ASN A 342 9.75 -7.72 5.23
C ASN A 342 9.70 -8.89 6.22
N HIS A 343 8.51 -9.47 6.40
CA HIS A 343 8.27 -10.62 7.29
C HIS A 343 7.89 -11.87 6.49
N VAL A 344 8.44 -13.03 6.84
CA VAL A 344 8.09 -14.32 6.22
C VAL A 344 7.04 -15.03 7.08
N ALA A 345 5.76 -14.78 6.79
CA ALA A 345 4.63 -15.33 7.55
C ALA A 345 4.20 -16.76 7.15
N GLY A 346 4.88 -17.40 6.19
CA GLY A 346 4.57 -18.77 5.76
C GLY A 346 3.23 -18.94 5.04
N ILE A 347 2.75 -17.91 4.35
CA ILE A 347 1.50 -17.96 3.57
C ILE A 347 1.60 -19.03 2.45
N PRO A 348 0.58 -19.88 2.26
CA PRO A 348 0.58 -20.87 1.19
C PRO A 348 0.70 -20.25 -0.20
N GLN A 349 1.44 -20.93 -1.07
CA GLN A 349 1.56 -20.58 -2.48
C GLN A 349 0.21 -20.80 -3.21
N LEU A 350 -0.26 -19.78 -3.94
CA LEU A 350 -1.59 -19.79 -4.58
C LEU A 350 -1.65 -20.58 -5.90
N ALA A 351 -0.52 -20.67 -6.62
CA ALA A 351 -0.35 -21.43 -7.85
C ALA A 351 1.11 -21.90 -7.98
N PRO A 352 1.42 -23.05 -8.62
CA PRO A 352 2.78 -23.59 -8.74
C PRO A 352 3.80 -22.59 -9.30
N ALA A 353 5.08 -22.80 -8.95
CA ALA A 353 6.21 -21.95 -9.36
C ALA A 353 6.69 -22.28 -10.77
#